data_AF-A0A7X7E2N7-F1
#
_entry.id   AF-A0A7X7E2N7-F1
#
_cell.length_a   1.000
_cell.length_b   1.000
_cell.length_c   1.000
_cell.angle_alpha   90.00
_cell.angle_beta   90.00
_cell.angle_gamma   90.00
#
_symmetry.space_group_name_H-M   'P 1'
#
loop_
_entity.id
_entity.type
_entity.pdbx_description
1 polymer ?
#
loop_
_entity_poly.entity_id
_entity_poly.type
_entity_poly.pdbx_seq_one_letter_code
_entity_poly.pdbx_strand_id
1 'polypeptide(L)'
;FESKISAPNGEDYQYVFYNQNDGICVILSYNCIEQKIDTPLICHGFSLFDNGEMLLFKAEAEPRNSHVIQIWQTPFCSPNYSFTQTQSDSILYKIGNKEIVRCMAECRIVQSLLNKDDTYTNLYLDITRSADRIIDTYFWIDKEEGCGLGEILKQIRTTSHGAVEEFEKVSKLKRTTRETIDAVSRKAEEILSATSTSLTPKIETFVKNLSILRSLRGEVISLRDLRYADIPHIDSLEERIKKRSSELSEGCVAFLLTPEGFIYYKDSVVSLEGKITEVQKTTEGSKLDEQIVQAGKELELLLEIVSNLKIEDPTQATQIIEKISSIYSDVNRIRSSLRIKLKELRNQEGAAEFRAQMKLLEQSVANYIDISDSPERCDEYYTKILVQIEELEGNFADYDEFIPELAQRRTDIHSSFETKKAALQEQRSRTCNSLFTAAERILKGIENRLKTFSTPTEINGFLASDLMVEKIRDLAARLVQSGDTVKSDEIQGKLKSIREDALR
;
A
#
# COMPACT_ATOMS: atom_id res chain seq x y z
N PHE A 1 60.01 -45.42 -1.24
CA PHE A 1 60.32 -44.30 -2.14
C PHE A 1 61.82 -44.12 -2.12
N GLU A 2 62.46 -44.10 -3.29
CA GLU A 2 63.92 -44.00 -3.41
C GLU A 2 64.33 -42.68 -4.04
N SER A 3 63.74 -42.32 -5.18
CA SER A 3 64.12 -41.09 -5.89
C SER A 3 62.99 -40.53 -6.76
N LYS A 4 63.15 -39.25 -7.10
CA LYS A 4 62.33 -38.54 -8.08
C LYS A 4 63.25 -37.99 -9.17
N ILE A 5 62.99 -38.32 -10.42
CA ILE A 5 63.71 -37.84 -11.60
C ILE A 5 62.77 -36.90 -12.35
N SER A 6 63.28 -35.72 -12.73
CA SER A 6 62.50 -34.73 -13.49
C SER A 6 63.09 -34.65 -14.89
N ALA A 7 62.25 -34.80 -15.92
CA ALA A 7 62.70 -34.68 -17.30
C ALA A 7 63.02 -33.20 -17.63
N PRO A 8 64.01 -32.91 -18.50
CA PRO A 8 64.31 -31.56 -18.94
C PRO A 8 63.16 -30.86 -19.69
N ASN A 9 62.21 -31.63 -20.24
CA ASN A 9 60.99 -31.07 -20.81
C ASN A 9 60.04 -30.47 -19.75
N GLY A 10 60.23 -30.73 -18.45
CA GLY A 10 59.38 -30.18 -17.39
C GLY A 10 57.96 -30.77 -17.31
N GLU A 11 57.58 -31.67 -18.23
CA GLU A 11 56.28 -32.36 -18.31
C GLU A 11 56.27 -33.67 -17.55
N ASP A 12 57.37 -34.42 -17.63
CA ASP A 12 57.44 -35.78 -17.12
C ASP A 12 58.24 -35.86 -15.82
N TYR A 13 57.66 -36.58 -14.86
CA TYR A 13 58.29 -36.91 -13.59
C TYR A 13 58.31 -38.42 -13.41
N GLN A 14 59.47 -38.96 -13.08
CA GLN A 14 59.62 -40.37 -12.74
C GLN A 14 59.76 -40.52 -11.23
N TYR A 15 58.96 -41.39 -10.63
CA TYR A 15 59.05 -41.75 -9.22
C TYR A 15 59.49 -43.20 -9.10
N VAL A 16 60.59 -43.42 -8.37
CA VAL A 16 61.22 -44.72 -8.22
C VAL A 16 60.97 -45.24 -6.81
N PHE A 17 60.47 -46.47 -6.73
CA PHE A 17 60.19 -47.16 -5.48
C PHE A 17 60.93 -48.49 -5.46
N TYR A 18 61.90 -48.62 -4.56
CA TYR A 18 62.66 -49.84 -4.38
C TYR A 18 62.27 -50.57 -3.09
N ASN A 19 62.09 -51.88 -3.20
CA ASN A 19 61.88 -52.79 -2.07
C ASN A 19 63.16 -53.61 -1.86
N GLN A 20 63.81 -53.40 -0.71
CA GLN A 20 65.07 -54.04 -0.35
C GLN A 20 64.93 -55.55 -0.10
N ASN A 21 63.76 -56.03 0.35
CA ASN A 21 63.57 -57.44 0.70
C ASN A 21 63.47 -58.33 -0.54
N ASP A 22 62.77 -57.86 -1.56
CA ASP A 22 62.47 -58.63 -2.78
C ASP A 22 63.35 -58.22 -3.97
N GLY A 23 64.14 -57.14 -3.84
CA GLY A 23 64.97 -56.59 -4.90
C GLY A 23 64.17 -55.98 -6.06
N ILE A 24 62.87 -55.72 -5.87
CA ILE A 24 61.96 -55.19 -6.89
C ILE A 24 61.97 -53.67 -6.86
N CYS A 25 62.09 -53.07 -8.04
CA CYS A 25 61.94 -51.66 -8.32
C CYS A 25 60.66 -51.41 -9.14
N VAL A 26 59.86 -50.45 -8.70
CA VAL A 26 58.68 -49.95 -9.41
C VAL A 26 58.92 -48.52 -9.81
N ILE A 27 58.85 -48.26 -11.11
CA ILE A 27 59.07 -46.96 -11.72
C ILE A 27 57.73 -46.45 -12.25
N LEU A 28 57.30 -45.30 -11.75
CA LEU A 28 56.06 -44.63 -12.15
C LEU A 28 56.40 -43.35 -12.91
N SER A 29 56.03 -43.29 -14.19
CA SER A 29 56.11 -42.07 -14.98
C SER A 29 54.79 -41.30 -14.87
N TYR A 30 54.87 -40.04 -14.50
CA TYR A 30 53.74 -39.13 -14.35
C TYR A 30 53.89 -37.96 -15.31
N ASN A 31 52.91 -37.77 -16.19
CA ASN A 31 52.84 -36.62 -17.08
C ASN A 31 51.96 -35.53 -16.44
N CYS A 32 52.55 -34.35 -16.25
CA CYS A 32 51.90 -33.23 -15.57
C CYS A 32 50.74 -32.62 -16.38
N ILE A 33 50.85 -32.60 -17.71
CA ILE A 33 49.83 -32.03 -18.61
C ILE A 33 48.62 -32.95 -18.68
N GLU A 34 48.85 -34.25 -18.90
CA GLU A 34 47.78 -35.25 -18.95
C GLU A 34 47.20 -35.60 -17.59
N GLN A 35 47.91 -35.27 -16.50
CA GLN A 35 47.59 -35.66 -15.13
C GLN A 35 47.40 -37.17 -14.96
N LYS A 36 48.25 -37.93 -15.64
CA LYS A 36 48.14 -39.38 -15.73
C LYS A 36 49.45 -40.04 -15.33
N ILE A 37 49.33 -41.16 -14.63
CA ILE A 37 50.43 -42.09 -14.39
C ILE A 37 50.40 -43.16 -15.49
N ASP A 38 51.52 -43.33 -16.17
CA ASP A 38 51.69 -44.37 -17.18
C ASP A 38 51.77 -45.77 -16.55
N THR A 39 51.72 -46.80 -17.39
CA THR A 39 51.83 -48.19 -16.95
C THR A 39 53.11 -48.37 -16.12
N PRO A 40 53.01 -48.80 -14.84
CA PRO A 40 54.16 -48.97 -13.97
C PRO A 40 55.19 -49.93 -14.57
N LEU A 41 56.46 -49.51 -14.62
CA LEU A 41 57.55 -50.37 -15.04
C LEU A 41 58.08 -51.10 -13.80
N ILE A 42 57.93 -52.42 -13.80
CA ILE A 42 58.40 -53.29 -12.70
C ILE A 42 59.67 -54.01 -13.16
N CYS A 43 60.78 -53.72 -12.49
CA CYS A 43 62.10 -54.25 -12.80
C CYS A 43 62.86 -54.66 -11.52
N HIS A 44 63.99 -55.35 -11.65
CA HIS A 44 64.86 -55.73 -10.53
C HIS A 44 66.18 -54.91 -10.50
N GLY A 45 66.36 -54.06 -11.52
CA GLY A 45 67.44 -53.09 -11.61
C GLY A 45 67.21 -52.19 -12.82
N PHE A 46 67.66 -50.94 -12.74
CA PHE A 46 67.64 -50.04 -13.88
C PHE A 46 68.86 -49.10 -13.86
N SER A 47 69.21 -48.58 -15.03
CA SER A 47 70.20 -47.51 -15.17
C SER A 47 69.70 -46.51 -16.19
N LEU A 48 69.88 -45.22 -15.91
CA LEU A 48 69.51 -44.11 -16.80
C LEU A 48 70.78 -43.42 -17.28
N PHE A 49 70.95 -43.28 -18.58
CA PHE A 49 72.07 -42.60 -19.21
C PHE A 49 71.77 -41.13 -19.50
N ASP A 50 72.83 -40.33 -19.67
CA ASP A 50 72.72 -38.89 -19.88
C ASP A 50 71.87 -38.51 -21.10
N ASN A 51 71.85 -39.36 -22.14
CA ASN A 51 71.10 -39.20 -23.38
C ASN A 51 69.61 -39.63 -23.28
N GLY A 52 69.15 -40.02 -22.09
CA GLY A 52 67.78 -40.48 -21.85
C GLY A 52 67.54 -41.97 -22.17
N GLU A 53 68.57 -42.73 -22.56
CA GLU A 53 68.46 -44.18 -22.67
C GLU A 53 68.36 -44.81 -21.27
N MET A 54 67.34 -45.64 -21.07
CA MET A 54 67.09 -46.35 -19.82
C MET A 54 67.20 -47.85 -20.05
N LEU A 55 68.09 -48.51 -19.32
CA LEU A 55 68.20 -49.96 -19.28
C LEU A 55 67.36 -50.50 -18.13
N LEU A 56 66.49 -51.45 -18.44
CA LEU A 56 65.70 -52.18 -17.47
C LEU A 56 66.14 -53.64 -17.43
N PHE A 57 66.45 -54.12 -16.24
CA PHE A 57 66.71 -55.52 -15.96
C PHE A 57 65.50 -56.13 -15.25
N LYS A 58 64.97 -57.23 -15.79
CA LYS A 58 63.90 -58.00 -15.15
C LYS A 58 64.40 -59.40 -14.88
N ALA A 59 64.54 -59.75 -13.60
CA ALA A 59 64.85 -61.11 -13.20
C ALA A 59 63.66 -62.04 -13.52
N GLU A 60 64.00 -63.26 -13.93
CA GLU A 60 63.04 -64.34 -14.10
C GLU A 60 62.97 -65.17 -12.81
N ALA A 61 61.83 -65.84 -12.58
CA ALA A 61 61.61 -66.61 -11.36
C ALA A 61 62.53 -67.84 -11.21
N GLU A 62 63.06 -68.36 -12.33
CA GLU A 62 63.99 -69.48 -12.36
C GLU A 62 65.40 -69.01 -12.75
N PRO A 63 66.48 -69.53 -12.13
CA PRO A 63 67.84 -69.21 -12.51
C PRO A 63 68.15 -69.59 -13.96
N ARG A 64 68.72 -68.66 -14.74
CA ARG A 64 69.13 -68.89 -16.13
C ARG A 64 70.50 -68.25 -16.41
N ASN A 65 71.20 -68.79 -17.41
CA ASN A 65 72.53 -68.31 -17.82
C ASN A 65 72.48 -67.08 -18.74
N SER A 66 71.30 -66.74 -19.26
CA SER A 66 71.07 -65.58 -20.13
C SER A 66 69.89 -64.78 -19.59
N HIS A 67 70.06 -63.47 -19.53
CA HIS A 67 69.02 -62.55 -19.09
C HIS A 67 68.73 -61.51 -20.16
N VAL A 68 67.45 -61.16 -20.32
CA VAL A 68 67.02 -60.13 -21.25
C VAL A 68 67.11 -58.76 -20.57
N ILE A 69 67.82 -57.84 -21.21
CA ILE A 69 67.85 -56.42 -20.83
C ILE A 69 67.00 -55.67 -21.86
N GLN A 70 66.10 -54.81 -21.38
CA GLN A 70 65.30 -53.95 -22.23
C GLN A 70 65.92 -52.55 -22.28
N ILE A 71 66.00 -51.98 -23.47
CA ILE A 71 66.48 -50.61 -23.68
C ILE A 71 65.27 -49.76 -24.07
N TRP A 72 65.04 -48.69 -23.32
CA TRP A 72 63.96 -47.74 -23.55
C TRP A 72 64.57 -46.36 -23.82
N GLN A 73 64.11 -45.68 -24.87
CA GLN A 73 64.38 -44.27 -25.02
C GLN A 73 63.36 -43.50 -24.18
N THR A 74 63.83 -42.71 -23.21
CA THR A 74 62.97 -41.97 -22.29
C THR A 74 63.23 -40.46 -22.40
N PRO A 75 62.29 -39.61 -21.95
CA PRO A 75 62.48 -38.16 -21.91
C PRO A 75 63.39 -37.69 -20.75
N PHE A 76 63.87 -38.60 -19.90
CA PHE A 76 64.66 -38.28 -18.71
C PHE A 76 66.15 -38.16 -19.04
N CYS A 77 66.57 -37.03 -19.60
CA CYS A 77 67.99 -36.76 -19.86
C CYS A 77 68.67 -36.01 -18.72
N SER A 78 70.00 -36.08 -18.66
CA SER A 78 70.81 -35.31 -17.72
C SER A 78 70.72 -33.80 -17.99
N PRO A 79 70.81 -32.92 -16.96
CA PRO A 79 70.74 -31.46 -17.16
C PRO A 79 71.80 -30.91 -18.12
N ASN A 80 72.91 -31.64 -18.28
CA ASN A 80 74.03 -31.26 -19.15
C ASN A 80 73.90 -31.84 -20.58
N TYR A 81 72.86 -32.61 -20.87
CA TYR A 81 72.62 -33.20 -22.19
C TYR A 81 71.90 -32.19 -23.09
N SER A 82 72.66 -31.58 -24.00
CA SER A 82 72.17 -30.54 -24.90
C SER A 82 71.41 -31.14 -26.07
N PHE A 83 70.08 -31.02 -26.06
CA PHE A 83 69.31 -31.06 -27.30
C PHE A 83 69.68 -29.82 -28.13
N THR A 84 69.92 -29.97 -29.43
CA THR A 84 70.28 -28.88 -30.34
C THR A 84 69.23 -27.76 -30.27
N GLN A 85 69.49 -26.70 -29.50
CA GLN A 85 68.53 -25.63 -29.27
C GLN A 85 68.45 -24.75 -30.52
N THR A 86 67.30 -24.80 -31.19
CA THR A 86 67.00 -23.94 -32.34
C THR A 86 65.98 -22.90 -31.88
N GLN A 87 66.33 -21.62 -32.02
CA GLN A 87 65.57 -20.40 -31.70
C GLN A 87 65.60 -19.89 -30.24
N SER A 88 66.55 -18.98 -29.98
CA SER A 88 66.76 -18.26 -28.71
C SER A 88 65.85 -17.06 -28.47
N ASP A 89 65.15 -16.56 -29.51
CA ASP A 89 64.59 -15.21 -29.48
C ASP A 89 63.08 -15.13 -29.18
N SER A 90 62.38 -16.27 -29.08
CA SER A 90 60.94 -16.32 -28.77
C SER A 90 60.63 -15.94 -27.32
N ILE A 91 59.48 -15.27 -27.09
CA ILE A 91 59.00 -14.94 -25.74
C ILE A 91 58.77 -16.20 -24.89
N LEU A 92 58.25 -17.27 -25.50
CA LEU A 92 58.05 -18.56 -24.81
C LEU A 92 59.37 -19.19 -24.35
N TYR A 93 60.43 -19.04 -25.14
CA TYR A 93 61.76 -19.51 -24.77
C TYR A 93 62.29 -18.80 -23.53
N LYS A 94 62.02 -17.49 -23.39
CA LYS A 94 62.42 -16.67 -22.22
C LYS A 94 61.62 -16.98 -20.95
N ILE A 95 60.37 -17.42 -21.09
CA ILE A 95 59.51 -17.84 -19.97
C ILE A 95 59.96 -19.19 -19.39
N GLY A 96 60.40 -20.10 -20.27
CA GLY A 96 60.91 -21.42 -19.90
C GLY A 96 59.83 -22.50 -19.87
N ASN A 97 60.22 -23.73 -20.25
CA ASN A 97 59.26 -24.80 -20.53
C ASN A 97 58.40 -25.17 -19.32
N LYS A 98 58.98 -25.19 -18.12
CA LYS A 98 58.29 -25.55 -16.88
C LYS A 98 57.03 -24.71 -16.62
N GLU A 99 57.07 -23.41 -16.92
CA GLU A 99 55.94 -22.50 -16.69
C GLU A 99 54.84 -22.70 -17.75
N ILE A 100 55.23 -22.97 -19.00
CA ILE A 100 54.33 -23.29 -20.11
C ILE A 100 53.58 -24.59 -19.82
N VAL A 101 54.31 -25.62 -19.41
CA VAL A 101 53.77 -26.92 -19.04
C VAL A 101 52.76 -26.82 -17.89
N ARG A 102 53.07 -26.00 -16.90
CA ARG A 102 52.15 -25.75 -15.78
C ARG A 102 50.86 -25.08 -16.26
N CYS A 103 50.95 -24.09 -17.15
CA CYS A 103 49.79 -23.47 -17.78
C CYS A 103 48.95 -24.50 -18.57
N MET A 104 49.60 -25.35 -19.38
CA MET A 104 48.91 -26.40 -20.13
C MET A 104 48.20 -27.41 -19.22
N ALA A 105 48.84 -27.80 -18.10
CA ALA A 105 48.23 -28.67 -17.11
C ALA A 105 47.00 -28.02 -16.44
N GLU A 106 47.06 -26.73 -16.08
CA GLU A 106 45.90 -26.01 -15.52
C GLU A 106 44.77 -25.88 -16.57
N CYS A 107 45.09 -25.64 -17.85
CA CYS A 107 44.12 -25.64 -18.95
C CYS A 107 43.45 -27.01 -19.15
N ARG A 108 44.19 -28.12 -18.96
CA ARG A 108 43.63 -29.48 -19.02
C ARG A 108 42.58 -29.71 -17.93
N ILE A 109 42.75 -29.12 -16.75
CA ILE A 109 41.75 -29.16 -15.67
C ILE A 109 40.46 -28.48 -16.13
N VAL A 110 40.57 -27.28 -16.71
CA VAL A 110 39.41 -26.55 -17.26
C VAL A 110 38.69 -27.40 -18.31
N GLN A 111 39.43 -28.02 -19.23
CA GLN A 111 38.87 -28.92 -20.23
C GLN A 111 38.17 -30.14 -19.62
N SER A 112 38.74 -30.72 -18.56
CA SER A 112 38.12 -31.84 -17.84
C SER A 112 36.82 -31.41 -17.16
N LEU A 113 36.78 -30.22 -16.55
CA LEU A 113 35.57 -29.65 -15.96
C LEU A 113 34.48 -29.41 -17.02
N LEU A 114 34.84 -28.85 -18.18
CA LEU A 114 33.88 -28.61 -19.28
C LEU A 114 33.23 -29.90 -19.83
N ASN A 115 33.86 -31.05 -19.64
CA ASN A 115 33.33 -32.35 -20.09
C ASN A 115 32.50 -33.08 -19.02
N LYS A 116 32.27 -32.49 -17.84
CA LYS A 116 31.42 -33.08 -16.80
C LYS A 116 29.96 -32.68 -16.98
N ASP A 117 29.05 -33.58 -16.59
CA ASP A 117 27.61 -33.33 -16.60
C ASP A 117 27.17 -32.36 -15.47
N ASP A 118 26.09 -31.62 -15.74
CA ASP A 118 25.48 -30.58 -14.88
C ASP A 118 25.03 -31.04 -13.48
N THR A 119 25.13 -32.33 -13.16
CA THR A 119 24.86 -32.87 -11.82
C THR A 119 25.89 -32.45 -10.76
N TYR A 120 27.05 -31.93 -11.16
CA TYR A 120 28.07 -31.49 -10.22
C TYR A 120 27.72 -30.11 -9.64
N THR A 121 27.31 -30.11 -8.37
CA THR A 121 27.01 -28.87 -7.62
C THR A 121 28.27 -28.02 -7.56
N ASN A 122 28.23 -26.83 -8.17
CA ASN A 122 29.35 -25.88 -8.36
C ASN A 122 30.20 -26.03 -9.62
N LEU A 123 29.76 -26.78 -10.64
CA LEU A 123 30.49 -26.92 -11.91
C LEU A 123 30.92 -25.57 -12.52
N TYR A 124 29.95 -24.69 -12.74
CA TYR A 124 30.19 -23.38 -13.35
C TYR A 124 31.04 -22.46 -12.48
N LEU A 125 30.93 -22.58 -11.15
CA LEU A 125 31.77 -21.85 -10.20
C LEU A 125 33.25 -22.30 -10.28
N ASP A 126 33.48 -23.61 -10.35
CA ASP A 126 34.82 -24.19 -10.42
C ASP A 126 35.49 -23.93 -11.78
N ILE A 127 34.72 -23.95 -12.88
CA ILE A 127 35.20 -23.53 -14.21
C ILE A 127 35.60 -22.05 -14.19
N THR A 128 34.75 -21.17 -13.63
CA THR A 128 35.00 -19.73 -13.55
C THR A 128 36.29 -19.45 -12.76
N ARG A 129 36.41 -20.04 -11.56
CA ARG A 129 37.62 -19.91 -10.71
C ARG A 129 38.89 -20.41 -11.40
N SER A 130 38.79 -21.53 -12.11
CA SER A 130 39.94 -22.12 -12.81
C SER A 130 40.37 -21.23 -13.99
N ALA A 131 39.41 -20.70 -14.76
CA ALA A 131 39.70 -19.78 -15.86
C ALA A 131 40.31 -18.45 -15.35
N ASP A 132 39.75 -17.85 -14.29
CA ASP A 132 40.29 -16.62 -13.67
C ASP A 132 41.72 -16.81 -13.19
N ARG A 133 41.97 -17.91 -12.47
CA ARG A 133 43.32 -18.23 -11.98
C ARG A 133 44.35 -18.31 -13.10
N ILE A 134 44.02 -18.96 -14.22
CA ILE A 134 44.95 -19.10 -15.35
C ILE A 134 45.18 -17.73 -16.01
N ILE A 135 44.12 -16.95 -16.22
CA ILE A 135 44.21 -15.60 -16.79
C ILE A 135 45.10 -14.69 -15.94
N ASP A 136 44.92 -14.72 -14.61
CA ASP A 136 45.66 -13.86 -13.69
C ASP A 136 47.12 -14.31 -13.48
N THR A 137 47.38 -15.61 -13.56
CA THR A 137 48.72 -16.18 -13.30
C THR A 137 49.65 -16.03 -14.51
N TYR A 138 49.14 -16.21 -15.74
CA TYR A 138 49.97 -16.31 -16.93
C TYR A 138 49.81 -15.11 -17.88
N PHE A 139 50.49 -14.00 -17.58
CA PHE A 139 50.41 -12.75 -18.36
C PHE A 139 50.75 -12.88 -19.87
N TRP A 140 51.43 -13.96 -20.27
CA TRP A 140 51.88 -14.18 -21.65
C TRP A 140 50.83 -14.82 -22.55
N ILE A 141 49.75 -15.38 -22.00
CA ILE A 141 48.71 -16.07 -22.78
C ILE A 141 47.87 -15.12 -23.67
N ASP A 142 47.94 -13.82 -23.37
CA ASP A 142 47.30 -12.74 -24.13
C ASP A 142 48.17 -12.20 -25.29
N LYS A 143 49.42 -12.66 -25.41
CA LYS A 143 50.33 -12.27 -26.50
C LYS A 143 50.13 -13.18 -27.72
N GLU A 144 50.66 -12.76 -28.87
CA GLU A 144 50.58 -13.55 -30.11
C GLU A 144 51.15 -14.97 -29.94
N GLU A 145 52.22 -15.11 -29.15
CA GLU A 145 52.86 -16.41 -28.86
C GLU A 145 52.01 -17.32 -27.96
N GLY A 146 50.97 -16.78 -27.31
CA GLY A 146 50.00 -17.56 -26.52
C GLY A 146 48.96 -18.30 -27.36
N CYS A 147 49.02 -18.20 -28.69
CA CYS A 147 48.12 -18.88 -29.64
C CYS A 147 46.61 -18.69 -29.34
N GLY A 148 46.22 -17.52 -28.83
CA GLY A 148 44.81 -17.18 -28.55
C GLY A 148 44.22 -17.82 -27.28
N LEU A 149 45.05 -18.48 -26.45
CA LEU A 149 44.59 -19.13 -25.21
C LEU A 149 43.91 -18.16 -24.25
N GLY A 150 44.44 -16.94 -24.09
CA GLY A 150 43.86 -15.91 -23.25
C GLY A 150 42.45 -15.50 -23.67
N GLU A 151 42.19 -15.40 -24.98
CA GLU A 151 40.87 -15.07 -25.51
C GLU A 151 39.86 -16.19 -25.20
N ILE A 152 40.23 -17.44 -25.46
CA ILE A 152 39.37 -18.61 -25.21
C ILE A 152 39.02 -18.71 -23.72
N LEU A 153 39.99 -18.54 -22.82
CA LEU A 153 39.75 -18.58 -21.37
C LEU A 153 38.83 -17.43 -20.91
N LYS A 154 38.99 -16.23 -21.47
CA LYS A 154 38.09 -15.09 -21.18
C LYS A 154 36.66 -15.37 -21.65
N GLN A 155 36.48 -16.01 -22.79
CA GLN A 155 35.17 -16.45 -23.28
C GLN A 155 34.57 -17.50 -22.34
N ILE A 156 35.31 -18.56 -21.99
CA ILE A 156 34.88 -19.61 -21.06
C ILE A 156 34.45 -19.00 -19.72
N ARG A 157 35.24 -18.07 -19.17
CA ARG A 157 34.89 -17.35 -17.94
C ARG A 157 33.57 -16.61 -18.07
N THR A 158 33.41 -15.81 -19.12
CA THR A 158 32.22 -14.98 -19.33
C THR A 158 30.96 -15.84 -19.44
N THR A 159 31.03 -16.92 -20.20
CA THR A 159 29.92 -17.88 -20.34
C THR A 159 29.62 -18.59 -19.03
N SER A 160 30.65 -19.02 -18.29
CA SER A 160 30.47 -19.70 -17.01
C SER A 160 29.86 -18.79 -15.95
N HIS A 161 30.24 -17.51 -15.91
CA HIS A 161 29.65 -16.51 -15.02
C HIS A 161 28.16 -16.31 -15.31
N GLY A 162 27.78 -16.15 -16.58
CA GLY A 162 26.38 -16.06 -16.99
C GLY A 162 25.57 -17.31 -16.61
N ALA A 163 26.18 -18.50 -16.74
CA ALA A 163 25.56 -19.75 -16.33
C ALA A 163 25.36 -19.87 -14.81
N VAL A 164 26.31 -19.39 -13.99
CA VAL A 164 26.15 -19.32 -12.52
C VAL A 164 24.95 -18.44 -12.16
N GLU A 165 24.86 -17.24 -12.73
CA GLU A 165 23.75 -16.31 -12.44
C GLU A 165 22.39 -16.91 -12.80
N GLU A 166 22.27 -17.54 -13.97
CA GLU A 166 21.03 -18.18 -14.40
C GLU A 166 20.69 -19.40 -13.53
N PHE A 167 21.68 -20.19 -13.14
CA PHE A 167 21.49 -21.32 -12.21
C PHE A 167 20.99 -20.85 -10.85
N GLU A 168 21.54 -19.77 -10.30
CA GLU A 168 21.10 -19.19 -9.04
C GLU A 168 19.67 -18.65 -9.13
N LYS A 169 19.32 -17.94 -10.22
CA LYS A 169 17.95 -17.46 -10.47
C LYS A 169 16.95 -18.63 -10.53
N VAL A 170 17.26 -19.68 -11.28
CA VAL A 170 16.41 -20.87 -11.41
C VAL A 170 16.28 -21.60 -10.07
N SER A 171 17.38 -21.76 -9.33
CA SER A 171 17.39 -22.42 -8.02
C SER A 171 16.56 -21.66 -6.99
N LYS A 172 16.70 -20.32 -6.95
CA LYS A 172 15.88 -19.45 -6.11
C LYS A 172 14.41 -19.55 -6.47
N LEU A 173 14.06 -19.50 -7.76
CA LEU A 173 12.68 -19.61 -8.22
C LEU A 173 12.07 -20.96 -7.84
N LYS A 174 12.79 -22.08 -8.05
CA LYS A 174 12.35 -23.41 -7.62
C LYS A 174 12.09 -23.48 -6.11
N ARG A 175 12.99 -22.89 -5.31
CA ARG A 175 12.83 -22.84 -3.85
C ARG A 175 11.60 -22.04 -3.43
N THR A 176 11.42 -20.84 -3.98
CA THR A 176 10.27 -19.98 -3.66
C THR A 176 8.95 -20.61 -4.11
N THR A 177 8.90 -21.21 -5.32
CA THR A 177 7.71 -21.96 -5.76
C THR A 177 7.37 -23.09 -4.79
N ARG A 178 8.38 -23.86 -4.35
CA ARG A 178 8.17 -24.95 -3.38
C ARG A 178 7.68 -24.44 -2.03
N GLU A 179 8.29 -23.38 -1.49
CA GLU A 179 7.88 -22.77 -0.22
C GLU A 179 6.43 -22.28 -0.26
N THR A 180 6.01 -21.68 -1.38
CA THR A 180 4.61 -21.24 -1.58
C THR A 180 3.65 -22.44 -1.65
N ILE A 181 4.01 -23.49 -2.39
CA ILE A 181 3.20 -24.72 -2.48
C ILE A 181 3.07 -25.37 -1.09
N ASP A 182 4.17 -25.46 -0.33
CA ASP A 182 4.17 -26.05 1.01
C ASP A 182 3.30 -25.24 1.99
N ALA A 183 3.34 -23.91 1.92
CA ALA A 183 2.53 -23.03 2.78
C ALA A 183 1.03 -23.21 2.52
N VAL A 184 0.61 -23.18 1.24
CA VAL A 184 -0.79 -23.40 0.86
C VAL A 184 -1.22 -24.83 1.20
N SER A 185 -0.33 -25.81 1.02
CA SER A 185 -0.60 -27.21 1.37
C SER A 185 -0.88 -27.40 2.86
N ARG A 186 -0.11 -26.77 3.74
CA ARG A 186 -0.35 -26.80 5.20
C ARG A 186 -1.69 -26.18 5.56
N LYS A 187 -1.96 -24.99 5.02
CA LYS A 187 -3.24 -24.30 5.20
C LYS A 187 -4.42 -25.16 4.73
N ALA A 188 -4.27 -25.84 3.60
CA ALA A 188 -5.29 -26.74 3.09
C ALA A 188 -5.54 -27.92 4.03
N GLU A 189 -4.49 -28.53 4.57
CA GLU A 189 -4.61 -29.64 5.52
C GLU A 189 -5.31 -29.23 6.82
N GLU A 190 -4.97 -28.06 7.36
CA GLU A 190 -5.62 -27.47 8.53
C GLU A 190 -7.12 -27.25 8.30
N ILE A 191 -7.49 -26.69 7.13
CA ILE A 191 -8.90 -26.45 6.78
C ILE A 191 -9.64 -27.79 6.58
N LEU A 192 -9.05 -28.76 5.88
CA LEU A 192 -9.65 -30.07 5.64
C LEU A 192 -9.90 -30.83 6.95
N SER A 193 -8.94 -30.80 7.88
CA SER A 193 -9.07 -31.44 9.19
C SER A 193 -10.08 -30.73 10.09
N ALA A 194 -10.06 -29.40 10.16
CA ALA A 194 -11.03 -28.62 10.94
C ALA A 194 -12.46 -28.87 10.47
N THR A 195 -12.66 -28.95 9.15
CA THR A 195 -13.97 -29.18 8.56
C THR A 195 -14.48 -30.61 8.82
N SER A 196 -13.61 -31.56 9.12
CA SER A 196 -13.97 -32.96 9.41
C SER A 196 -14.42 -33.21 10.85
N THR A 197 -14.13 -32.29 11.78
CA THR A 197 -14.30 -32.50 13.23
C THR A 197 -15.56 -31.85 13.81
N SER A 198 -16.35 -31.13 13.00
CA SER A 198 -17.54 -30.40 13.49
C SER A 198 -18.67 -31.37 13.90
N LEU A 199 -18.90 -31.50 15.21
CA LEU A 199 -19.84 -32.45 15.83
C LEU A 199 -21.32 -31.99 15.84
N THR A 200 -21.61 -30.73 15.50
CA THR A 200 -22.99 -30.21 15.51
C THR A 200 -23.33 -29.53 14.19
N PRO A 201 -24.34 -30.00 13.43
CA PRO A 201 -24.72 -29.37 12.17
C PRO A 201 -25.43 -28.05 12.44
N LYS A 202 -24.82 -26.95 12.00
CA LYS A 202 -25.42 -25.61 11.96
C LYS A 202 -25.28 -25.05 10.54
N ILE A 203 -26.32 -24.41 10.02
CA ILE A 203 -26.30 -23.88 8.65
C ILE A 203 -25.17 -22.86 8.43
N GLU A 204 -24.91 -21.99 9.40
CA GLU A 204 -23.78 -21.05 9.38
C GLU A 204 -22.42 -21.74 9.20
N THR A 205 -22.26 -22.91 9.84
CA THR A 205 -21.01 -23.68 9.76
C THR A 205 -20.84 -24.29 8.38
N PHE A 206 -21.91 -24.78 7.76
CA PHE A 206 -21.88 -25.24 6.37
C PHE A 206 -21.54 -24.11 5.40
N VAL A 207 -22.23 -22.97 5.49
CA VAL A 207 -22.01 -21.79 4.63
C VAL A 207 -20.57 -21.28 4.76
N LYS A 208 -20.08 -21.14 6.00
CA LYS A 208 -18.71 -20.70 6.27
C LYS A 208 -17.67 -21.68 5.71
N ASN A 209 -17.83 -22.97 5.98
CA ASN A 209 -16.86 -23.98 5.54
C ASN A 209 -16.84 -24.14 4.01
N LEU A 210 -18.00 -24.12 3.35
CA LEU A 210 -18.09 -24.16 1.88
C LEU A 210 -17.45 -22.92 1.25
N SER A 211 -17.64 -21.74 1.82
CA SER A 211 -16.99 -20.51 1.37
C SER A 211 -15.46 -20.58 1.51
N ILE A 212 -14.96 -21.05 2.67
CA ILE A 212 -13.53 -21.24 2.92
C ILE A 212 -12.92 -22.24 1.92
N LEU A 213 -13.58 -23.38 1.67
CA LEU A 213 -13.11 -24.39 0.72
C LEU A 213 -13.13 -23.88 -0.72
N ARG A 214 -14.11 -23.07 -1.11
CA ARG A 214 -14.17 -22.42 -2.43
C ARG A 214 -12.98 -21.47 -2.62
N SER A 215 -12.69 -20.63 -1.62
CA SER A 215 -11.53 -19.72 -1.64
C SER A 215 -10.21 -20.49 -1.70
N LEU A 216 -10.06 -21.51 -0.85
CA LEU A 216 -8.87 -22.37 -0.82
C LEU A 216 -8.66 -23.08 -2.16
N ARG A 217 -9.72 -23.58 -2.80
CA ARG A 217 -9.62 -24.20 -4.13
C ARG A 217 -9.10 -23.21 -5.16
N GLY A 218 -9.55 -21.96 -5.13
CA GLY A 218 -9.03 -20.90 -6.01
C GLY A 218 -7.55 -20.63 -5.79
N GLU A 219 -7.13 -20.56 -4.53
CA GLU A 219 -5.72 -20.40 -4.15
C GLU A 219 -4.86 -21.57 -4.68
N VAL A 220 -5.34 -22.80 -4.56
CA VAL A 220 -4.65 -24.01 -5.05
C VAL A 220 -4.55 -24.02 -6.58
N ILE A 221 -5.62 -23.64 -7.29
CA ILE A 221 -5.60 -23.54 -8.76
C ILE A 221 -4.57 -22.49 -9.21
N SER A 222 -4.45 -21.37 -8.49
CA SER A 222 -3.47 -20.33 -8.83
C SER A 222 -2.01 -20.79 -8.71
N LEU A 223 -1.72 -21.83 -7.92
CA LEU A 223 -0.37 -22.40 -7.82
C LEU A 223 0.09 -23.04 -9.14
N ARG A 224 -0.84 -23.43 -10.01
CA ARG A 224 -0.53 -24.01 -11.33
C ARG A 224 0.18 -23.01 -12.26
N ASP A 225 -0.04 -21.71 -12.03
CA ASP A 225 0.57 -20.65 -12.82
C ASP A 225 2.03 -20.38 -12.42
N LEU A 226 2.51 -20.99 -11.31
CA LEU A 226 3.89 -20.86 -10.87
C LEU A 226 4.85 -21.70 -11.73
N ARG A 227 5.97 -21.10 -12.10
CA ARG A 227 7.04 -21.81 -12.82
C ARG A 227 7.66 -22.87 -11.92
N TYR A 228 7.87 -24.07 -12.49
CA TYR A 228 8.34 -25.26 -11.76
C TYR A 228 7.38 -25.79 -10.69
N ALA A 229 6.07 -25.52 -10.82
CA ALA A 229 5.06 -26.06 -9.93
C ALA A 229 5.00 -27.59 -9.98
N ASP A 230 4.79 -28.21 -8.81
CA ASP A 230 4.52 -29.63 -8.67
C ASP A 230 3.05 -29.91 -8.99
N ILE A 231 2.75 -30.05 -10.29
CA ILE A 231 1.38 -30.27 -10.79
C ILE A 231 0.74 -31.52 -10.18
N PRO A 232 1.41 -32.70 -10.10
CA PRO A 232 0.83 -33.87 -9.44
C PRO A 232 0.40 -33.63 -7.99
N HIS A 233 1.20 -32.91 -7.21
CA HIS A 233 0.84 -32.58 -5.82
C HIS A 233 -0.33 -31.60 -5.75
N ILE A 234 -0.35 -30.57 -6.59
CA ILE A 234 -1.45 -29.60 -6.68
C ILE A 234 -2.76 -30.28 -7.09
N ASP A 235 -2.73 -31.17 -8.09
CA ASP A 235 -3.90 -31.92 -8.56
C ASP A 235 -4.47 -32.82 -7.46
N SER A 236 -3.60 -33.50 -6.70
CA SER A 236 -4.01 -34.32 -5.55
C SER A 236 -4.72 -33.48 -4.48
N LEU A 237 -4.18 -32.29 -4.19
CA LEU A 237 -4.73 -31.40 -3.19
C LEU A 237 -6.06 -30.77 -3.63
N GLU A 238 -6.19 -30.39 -4.91
CA GLU A 238 -7.46 -29.93 -5.49
C GLU A 238 -8.54 -31.02 -5.39
N GLU A 239 -8.23 -32.26 -5.74
CA GLU A 239 -9.21 -33.35 -5.71
C GLU A 239 -9.69 -33.66 -4.29
N ARG A 240 -8.80 -33.58 -3.29
CA ARG A 240 -9.19 -33.69 -1.87
C ARG A 240 -10.13 -32.58 -1.42
N ILE A 241 -9.86 -31.33 -1.80
CA ILE A 241 -10.73 -30.18 -1.51
C ILE A 241 -12.08 -30.34 -2.20
N LYS A 242 -12.09 -30.76 -3.46
CA LYS A 242 -13.31 -30.98 -4.23
C LYS A 242 -14.17 -32.09 -3.63
N LYS A 243 -13.57 -33.22 -3.25
CA LYS A 243 -14.27 -34.31 -2.56
C LYS A 243 -14.89 -33.82 -1.26
N ARG A 244 -14.12 -33.11 -0.42
CA ARG A 244 -14.62 -32.60 0.85
C ARG A 244 -15.75 -31.57 0.67
N SER A 245 -15.63 -30.71 -0.35
CA SER A 245 -16.67 -29.75 -0.71
C SER A 245 -17.97 -30.45 -1.13
N SER A 246 -17.89 -31.55 -1.91
CA SER A 246 -19.06 -32.36 -2.27
C SER A 246 -19.74 -32.97 -1.04
N GLU A 247 -18.97 -33.61 -0.15
CA GLU A 247 -19.51 -34.22 1.08
C GLU A 247 -20.24 -33.19 1.97
N LEU A 248 -19.68 -31.99 2.11
CA LEU A 248 -20.33 -30.92 2.87
C LEU A 248 -21.54 -30.33 2.16
N SER A 249 -21.50 -30.28 0.83
CA SER A 249 -22.63 -29.83 0.02
C SER A 249 -23.82 -30.75 0.18
N GLU A 250 -23.60 -32.06 0.07
CA GLU A 250 -24.61 -33.10 0.31
C GLU A 250 -25.14 -33.04 1.74
N GLY A 251 -24.25 -32.91 2.73
CA GLY A 251 -24.64 -32.74 4.14
C GLY A 251 -25.44 -31.45 4.39
N CYS A 252 -25.11 -30.36 3.70
CA CYS A 252 -25.84 -29.10 3.78
C CYS A 252 -27.25 -29.22 3.18
N VAL A 253 -27.40 -29.86 2.01
CA VAL A 253 -28.71 -30.11 1.39
C VAL A 253 -29.57 -30.97 2.32
N ALA A 254 -29.02 -32.07 2.84
CA ALA A 254 -29.72 -32.92 3.79
C ALA A 254 -30.17 -32.14 5.03
N PHE A 255 -29.32 -31.27 5.57
CA PHE A 255 -29.66 -30.41 6.71
C PHE A 255 -30.75 -29.37 6.37
N LEU A 256 -30.70 -28.74 5.20
CA LEU A 256 -31.72 -27.75 4.77
C LEU A 256 -33.11 -28.38 4.56
N LEU A 257 -33.18 -29.67 4.25
CA LEU A 257 -34.44 -30.40 4.14
C LEU A 257 -35.07 -30.71 5.50
N THR A 258 -34.29 -30.70 6.58
CA THR A 258 -34.82 -30.86 7.95
C THR A 258 -35.66 -29.66 8.40
N PRO A 259 -36.57 -29.83 9.37
CA PRO A 259 -37.27 -28.72 10.01
C PRO A 259 -36.33 -27.68 10.63
N GLU A 260 -35.17 -28.13 11.13
CA GLU A 260 -34.18 -27.32 11.84
C GLU A 260 -33.30 -26.48 10.91
N GLY A 261 -33.23 -26.83 9.62
CA GLY A 261 -32.31 -26.24 8.65
C GLY A 261 -32.41 -24.72 8.49
N PHE A 262 -33.61 -24.17 8.69
CA PHE A 262 -33.91 -22.74 8.54
C PHE A 262 -34.27 -22.03 9.85
N ILE A 263 -34.26 -22.73 11.00
CA ILE A 263 -34.68 -22.15 12.29
C ILE A 263 -33.83 -20.93 12.62
N TYR A 264 -32.50 -21.00 12.43
CA TYR A 264 -31.61 -19.86 12.68
C TYR A 264 -32.06 -18.58 11.95
N TYR A 265 -32.34 -18.67 10.65
CA TYR A 265 -32.76 -17.51 9.87
C TYR A 265 -34.16 -17.04 10.24
N LYS A 266 -35.07 -17.96 10.57
CA LYS A 266 -36.42 -17.62 11.04
C LYS A 266 -36.38 -16.91 12.40
N ASP A 267 -35.59 -17.41 13.34
CA ASP A 267 -35.43 -16.81 14.67
C ASP A 267 -34.75 -15.44 14.57
N SER A 268 -33.78 -15.28 13.66
CA SER A 268 -33.15 -14.00 13.37
C SER A 268 -34.17 -12.98 12.83
N VAL A 269 -35.00 -13.38 11.87
CA VAL A 269 -36.11 -12.56 11.34
C VAL A 269 -37.07 -12.14 12.45
N VAL A 270 -37.52 -13.08 13.29
CA VAL A 270 -38.44 -12.77 14.42
C VAL A 270 -37.78 -11.84 15.45
N SER A 271 -36.51 -12.06 15.77
CA SER A 271 -35.76 -11.20 16.68
C SER A 271 -35.60 -9.78 16.14
N LEU A 272 -35.27 -9.64 14.85
CA LEU A 272 -35.15 -8.34 14.18
C LEU A 272 -36.51 -7.63 14.11
N GLU A 273 -37.60 -8.35 13.83
CA GLU A 273 -38.95 -7.81 13.82
C GLU A 273 -39.36 -7.30 15.21
N GLY A 274 -39.07 -8.06 16.28
CA GLY A 274 -39.30 -7.63 17.66
C GLY A 274 -38.55 -6.35 18.01
N LYS A 275 -37.26 -6.27 17.65
CA LYS A 275 -36.43 -5.08 17.88
C LYS A 275 -37.00 -3.83 17.21
N ILE A 276 -37.64 -3.93 16.04
CA ILE A 276 -38.25 -2.75 15.37
C ILE A 276 -39.29 -2.08 16.27
N THR A 277 -40.06 -2.84 17.05
CA THR A 277 -41.08 -2.28 17.95
C THR A 277 -40.47 -1.52 19.13
N GLU A 278 -39.24 -1.85 19.51
CA GLU A 278 -38.51 -1.22 20.62
C GLU A 278 -37.69 0.01 20.18
N VAL A 279 -37.47 0.21 18.87
CA VAL A 279 -36.70 1.35 18.37
C VAL A 279 -37.41 2.66 18.71
N GLN A 280 -36.75 3.48 19.54
CA GLN A 280 -37.23 4.81 19.93
C GLN A 280 -36.42 5.93 19.29
N LYS A 281 -35.18 5.65 18.85
CA LYS A 281 -34.29 6.65 18.26
C LYS A 281 -33.87 6.31 16.84
N THR A 282 -33.68 7.33 16.01
CA THR A 282 -33.16 7.14 14.63
C THR A 282 -31.77 6.49 14.58
N THR A 283 -30.91 6.77 15.56
CA THR A 283 -29.57 6.15 15.69
C THR A 283 -29.63 4.65 15.99
N GLU A 284 -30.58 4.21 16.82
CA GLU A 284 -30.83 2.80 17.12
C GLU A 284 -31.38 2.09 15.87
N GLY A 285 -32.31 2.72 15.16
CA GLY A 285 -32.87 2.19 13.93
C GLY A 285 -31.84 2.07 12.80
N SER A 286 -30.85 2.97 12.71
CA SER A 286 -29.75 2.85 11.73
C SER A 286 -28.89 1.60 11.99
N LYS A 287 -28.56 1.31 13.25
CA LYS A 287 -27.83 0.08 13.62
C LYS A 287 -28.65 -1.18 13.33
N LEU A 288 -29.97 -1.10 13.46
CA LEU A 288 -30.86 -2.20 13.13
C LEU A 288 -30.95 -2.42 11.60
N ASP A 289 -30.93 -1.36 10.79
CA ASP A 289 -30.88 -1.47 9.32
C ASP A 289 -29.60 -2.18 8.86
N GLU A 290 -28.46 -1.88 9.49
CA GLU A 290 -27.20 -2.60 9.23
C GLU A 290 -27.32 -4.11 9.53
N GLN A 291 -27.94 -4.48 10.66
CA GLN A 291 -28.20 -5.88 11.00
C GLN A 291 -29.13 -6.56 9.99
N ILE A 292 -30.19 -5.89 9.55
CA ILE A 292 -31.13 -6.41 8.55
C ILE A 292 -30.46 -6.58 7.19
N VAL A 293 -29.62 -5.62 6.77
CA VAL A 293 -28.84 -5.70 5.53
C VAL A 293 -27.85 -6.87 5.60
N GLN A 294 -27.19 -7.06 6.75
CA GLN A 294 -26.28 -8.17 6.95
C GLN A 294 -27.00 -9.53 6.87
N ALA A 295 -28.16 -9.66 7.51
CA ALA A 295 -29.00 -10.86 7.40
C ALA A 295 -29.42 -11.14 5.94
N GLY A 296 -29.74 -10.09 5.17
CA GLY A 296 -30.02 -10.18 3.73
C GLY A 296 -28.84 -10.72 2.92
N LYS A 297 -27.62 -10.23 3.18
CA LYS A 297 -26.39 -10.72 2.52
C LYS A 297 -26.09 -12.18 2.84
N GLU A 298 -26.33 -12.60 4.08
CA GLU A 298 -26.13 -14.00 4.48
C GLU A 298 -27.11 -14.95 3.78
N LEU A 299 -28.36 -14.53 3.58
CA LEU A 299 -29.35 -15.27 2.79
C LEU A 299 -29.02 -15.30 1.30
N GLU A 300 -28.51 -14.19 0.75
CA GLU A 300 -28.04 -14.12 -0.63
C GLU A 300 -26.86 -15.09 -0.86
N LEU A 301 -25.91 -15.14 0.07
CA LEU A 301 -24.82 -16.11 0.04
C LEU A 301 -25.33 -17.55 0.13
N LEU A 302 -26.31 -17.81 1.00
CA LEU A 302 -26.94 -19.14 1.07
C LEU A 302 -27.59 -19.52 -0.26
N LEU A 303 -28.30 -18.59 -0.91
CA LEU A 303 -28.91 -18.81 -2.22
C LEU A 303 -27.85 -19.11 -3.28
N GLU A 304 -26.77 -18.35 -3.34
CA GLU A 304 -25.66 -18.56 -4.29
C GLU A 304 -25.00 -19.92 -4.08
N ILE A 305 -24.80 -20.32 -2.82
CA ILE A 305 -24.24 -21.64 -2.49
C ILE A 305 -25.21 -22.71 -2.99
N VAL A 306 -26.48 -22.66 -2.59
CA VAL A 306 -27.51 -23.64 -2.97
C VAL A 306 -27.67 -23.73 -4.48
N SER A 307 -27.65 -22.62 -5.22
CA SER A 307 -27.75 -22.63 -6.68
C SER A 307 -26.55 -23.28 -7.37
N ASN A 308 -25.39 -23.28 -6.72
CA ASN A 308 -24.17 -23.91 -7.21
C ASN A 308 -24.00 -25.36 -6.72
N LEU A 309 -24.83 -25.82 -5.78
CA LEU A 309 -24.82 -27.21 -5.35
C LEU A 309 -25.42 -28.09 -6.46
N LYS A 310 -24.74 -29.20 -6.77
CA LYS A 310 -25.32 -30.25 -7.59
C LYS A 310 -26.33 -31.01 -6.75
N ILE A 311 -27.60 -30.62 -6.83
CA ILE A 311 -28.70 -31.32 -6.19
C ILE A 311 -29.23 -32.35 -7.19
N GLU A 312 -29.17 -33.64 -6.86
CA GLU A 312 -29.60 -34.73 -7.75
C GLU A 312 -31.13 -34.72 -7.99
N ASP A 313 -31.90 -34.27 -7.00
CA ASP A 313 -33.36 -34.19 -7.06
C ASP A 313 -33.83 -32.74 -7.29
N PRO A 314 -34.37 -32.42 -8.47
CA PRO A 314 -34.89 -31.08 -8.78
C PRO A 314 -35.98 -30.61 -7.83
N THR A 315 -36.77 -31.53 -7.24
CA THR A 315 -37.87 -31.16 -6.33
C THR A 315 -37.34 -30.66 -4.98
N GLN A 316 -36.26 -31.26 -4.47
CA GLN A 316 -35.58 -30.81 -3.27
C GLN A 316 -34.94 -29.44 -3.48
N ALA A 317 -34.33 -29.22 -4.64
CA ALA A 317 -33.77 -27.92 -5.01
C ALA A 317 -34.85 -26.82 -5.01
N THR A 318 -36.00 -27.07 -5.63
CA THR A 318 -37.13 -26.13 -5.64
C THR A 318 -37.63 -25.85 -4.22
N GLN A 319 -37.79 -26.88 -3.37
CA GLN A 319 -38.26 -26.71 -2.00
C GLN A 319 -37.33 -25.83 -1.15
N ILE A 320 -36.01 -25.99 -1.31
CA ILE A 320 -35.02 -25.16 -0.61
C ILE A 320 -35.09 -23.71 -1.12
N ILE A 321 -35.16 -23.50 -2.44
CA ILE A 321 -35.24 -22.17 -3.05
C ILE A 321 -36.52 -21.43 -2.61
N GLU A 322 -37.66 -22.12 -2.54
CA GLU A 322 -38.92 -21.55 -2.05
C GLU A 322 -38.82 -21.13 -0.58
N LYS A 323 -38.23 -21.97 0.28
CA LYS A 323 -37.99 -21.63 1.70
C LYS A 323 -37.07 -20.41 1.84
N ILE A 324 -35.98 -20.33 1.07
CA ILE A 324 -35.09 -19.17 1.06
C ILE A 324 -35.83 -17.92 0.59
N SER A 325 -36.58 -18.02 -0.51
CA SER A 325 -37.35 -16.91 -1.08
C SER A 325 -38.41 -16.37 -0.12
N SER A 326 -39.07 -17.25 0.63
CA SER A 326 -40.00 -16.86 1.70
C SER A 326 -39.29 -16.05 2.79
N ILE A 327 -38.17 -16.54 3.31
CA ILE A 327 -37.42 -15.85 4.37
C ILE A 327 -36.84 -14.52 3.87
N TYR A 328 -36.35 -14.49 2.62
CA TYR A 328 -35.88 -13.27 1.98
C TYR A 328 -36.99 -12.22 1.83
N SER A 329 -38.22 -12.67 1.53
CA SER A 329 -39.40 -11.80 1.51
C SER A 329 -39.73 -11.26 2.91
N ASP A 330 -39.60 -12.06 3.96
CA ASP A 330 -39.76 -11.62 5.35
C ASP A 330 -38.71 -10.58 5.74
N VAL A 331 -37.45 -10.76 5.38
CA VAL A 331 -36.37 -9.76 5.60
C VAL A 331 -36.70 -8.44 4.90
N ASN A 332 -37.18 -8.48 3.65
CA ASN A 332 -37.58 -7.27 2.92
C ASN A 332 -38.80 -6.58 3.55
N ARG A 333 -39.75 -7.37 4.07
CA ARG A 333 -40.91 -6.84 4.82
C ARG A 333 -40.44 -6.11 6.08
N ILE A 334 -39.59 -6.75 6.88
CA ILE A 334 -38.99 -6.16 8.10
C ILE A 334 -38.22 -4.88 7.76
N ARG A 335 -37.40 -4.90 6.71
CA ARG A 335 -36.67 -3.71 6.25
C ARG A 335 -37.60 -2.56 5.87
N SER A 336 -38.70 -2.86 5.19
CA SER A 336 -39.70 -1.87 4.82
C SER A 336 -40.40 -1.29 6.06
N SER A 337 -40.76 -2.14 7.03
CA SER A 337 -41.33 -1.72 8.31
C SER A 337 -40.37 -0.81 9.09
N LEU A 338 -39.09 -1.15 9.15
CA LEU A 338 -38.07 -0.30 9.78
C LEU A 338 -37.94 1.05 9.08
N ARG A 339 -37.96 1.09 7.74
CA ARG A 339 -37.93 2.36 6.99
C ARG A 339 -39.11 3.25 7.31
N ILE A 340 -40.31 2.69 7.42
CA ILE A 340 -41.51 3.43 7.83
C ILE A 340 -41.33 3.98 9.25
N LYS A 341 -40.92 3.13 10.20
CA LYS A 341 -40.67 3.54 11.58
C LYS A 341 -39.59 4.62 11.71
N LEU A 342 -38.49 4.51 10.96
CA LEU A 342 -37.43 5.51 10.89
C LEU A 342 -37.94 6.84 10.33
N LYS A 343 -38.83 6.82 9.33
CA LYS A 343 -39.45 8.04 8.81
C LYS A 343 -40.33 8.70 9.86
N GLU A 344 -41.15 7.92 10.58
CA GLU A 344 -41.97 8.45 11.70
C GLU A 344 -41.11 9.06 12.80
N LEU A 345 -40.04 8.37 13.22
CA LEU A 345 -39.11 8.86 14.24
C LEU A 345 -38.36 10.10 13.79
N ARG A 346 -37.88 10.16 12.53
CA ARG A 346 -37.25 11.35 11.97
C ARG A 346 -38.19 12.56 12.00
N ASN A 347 -39.46 12.36 11.65
CA ASN A 347 -40.44 13.44 11.72
C ASN A 347 -40.69 13.88 13.17
N GLN A 348 -40.79 12.96 14.12
CA GLN A 348 -41.01 13.29 15.54
C GLN A 348 -39.80 13.97 16.19
N GLU A 349 -38.60 13.44 15.98
CA GLU A 349 -37.34 14.01 16.47
C GLU A 349 -37.06 15.36 15.80
N GLY A 350 -37.21 15.44 14.47
CA GLY A 350 -37.09 16.68 13.70
C GLY A 350 -38.08 17.75 14.15
N ALA A 351 -39.34 17.39 14.42
CA ALA A 351 -40.34 18.33 14.95
C ALA A 351 -40.03 18.82 16.37
N ALA A 352 -39.37 18.01 17.20
CA ALA A 352 -38.95 18.43 18.53
C ALA A 352 -37.74 19.38 18.46
N GLU A 353 -36.75 19.04 17.63
CA GLU A 353 -35.58 19.88 17.37
C GLU A 353 -35.97 21.21 16.73
N PHE A 354 -36.83 21.19 15.72
CA PHE A 354 -37.36 22.38 15.06
C PHE A 354 -38.06 23.31 16.05
N ARG A 355 -38.94 22.78 16.92
CA ARG A 355 -39.61 23.58 17.95
C ARG A 355 -38.63 24.21 18.95
N ALA A 356 -37.57 23.50 19.32
CA ALA A 356 -36.55 24.03 20.22
C ALA A 356 -35.74 25.17 19.55
N GLN A 357 -35.31 24.98 18.30
CA GLN A 357 -34.59 25.98 17.53
C GLN A 357 -35.46 27.21 17.22
N MET A 358 -36.73 27.01 16.85
CA MET A 358 -37.69 28.08 16.64
C MET A 358 -37.88 28.92 17.91
N LYS A 359 -37.97 28.27 19.09
CA LYS A 359 -38.06 28.99 20.37
C LYS A 359 -36.81 29.81 20.68
N LEU A 360 -35.62 29.30 20.35
CA LEU A 360 -34.37 30.06 20.49
C LEU A 360 -34.29 31.25 19.53
N LEU A 361 -34.79 31.08 18.30
CA LEU A 361 -34.92 32.14 17.31
C LEU A 361 -35.86 33.25 17.84
N GLU A 362 -37.04 32.90 18.34
CA GLU A 362 -37.99 33.86 18.92
C GLU A 362 -37.38 34.65 20.09
N GLN A 363 -36.64 33.96 20.97
CA GLN A 363 -35.93 34.62 22.09
C GLN A 363 -34.85 35.57 21.58
N SER A 364 -34.10 35.17 20.55
CA SER A 364 -33.07 36.00 19.93
C SER A 364 -33.66 37.25 19.26
N VAL A 365 -34.78 37.09 18.53
CA VAL A 365 -35.53 38.19 17.92
C VAL A 365 -36.00 39.19 18.97
N ALA A 366 -36.65 38.70 20.04
CA ALA A 366 -37.13 39.56 21.12
C ALA A 366 -35.98 40.36 21.77
N ASN A 367 -34.86 39.69 22.06
CA ASN A 367 -33.67 40.33 22.63
C ASN A 367 -33.09 41.39 21.68
N TYR A 368 -32.94 41.08 20.39
CA TYR A 368 -32.42 42.01 19.41
C TYR A 368 -33.31 43.24 19.19
N ILE A 369 -34.63 43.05 19.20
CA ILE A 369 -35.60 44.16 19.13
C ILE A 369 -35.49 45.07 20.36
N ASP A 370 -35.27 44.49 21.54
CA ASP A 370 -35.17 45.25 22.79
C ASP A 370 -33.90 46.12 22.83
N ILE A 371 -32.74 45.54 22.49
CA ILE A 371 -31.44 46.24 22.48
C ILE A 371 -31.22 47.14 21.25
N SER A 372 -32.16 47.18 20.31
CA SER A 372 -32.10 48.10 19.16
C SER A 372 -32.45 49.53 19.59
N ASP A 373 -31.43 50.38 19.66
CA ASP A 373 -31.50 51.80 20.05
C ASP A 373 -31.42 52.78 18.87
N SER A 374 -31.08 52.30 17.67
CA SER A 374 -31.08 53.10 16.44
C SER A 374 -31.68 52.34 15.24
N PRO A 375 -32.20 53.04 14.23
CA PRO A 375 -32.69 52.41 12.99
C PRO A 375 -31.64 51.54 12.30
N GLU A 376 -30.38 51.95 12.34
CA GLU A 376 -29.25 51.23 11.74
C GLU A 376 -28.96 49.93 12.49
N ARG A 377 -29.09 49.91 13.83
CA ARG A 377 -29.00 48.68 14.63
C ARG A 377 -30.15 47.70 14.36
N CYS A 378 -31.36 48.19 14.09
CA CYS A 378 -32.46 47.32 13.66
C CYS A 378 -32.09 46.54 12.39
N ASP A 379 -31.50 47.22 11.39
CA ASP A 379 -31.10 46.60 10.12
C ASP A 379 -29.97 45.58 10.30
N GLU A 380 -28.98 45.90 11.15
CA GLU A 380 -27.88 44.99 11.47
C GLU A 380 -28.38 43.70 12.13
N TYR A 381 -29.23 43.81 13.15
CA TYR A 381 -29.74 42.64 13.85
C TYR A 381 -30.77 41.85 13.03
N TYR A 382 -31.57 42.53 12.21
CA TYR A 382 -32.44 41.84 11.26
C TYR A 382 -31.64 40.97 10.29
N THR A 383 -30.52 41.48 9.78
CA THR A 383 -29.62 40.72 8.90
C THR A 383 -29.05 39.48 9.62
N LYS A 384 -28.67 39.60 10.90
CA LYS A 384 -28.21 38.45 11.70
C LYS A 384 -29.28 37.39 11.89
N ILE A 385 -30.53 37.80 12.15
CA ILE A 385 -31.65 36.87 12.26
C ILE A 385 -31.96 36.20 10.91
N LEU A 386 -31.85 36.91 9.78
CA LEU A 386 -32.04 36.31 8.46
C LEU A 386 -31.07 35.16 8.20
N VAL A 387 -29.79 35.32 8.55
CA VAL A 387 -28.80 34.24 8.42
C VAL A 387 -29.21 33.02 9.26
N GLN A 388 -29.68 33.22 10.49
CA GLN A 388 -30.18 32.12 11.33
C GLN A 388 -31.40 31.43 10.72
N ILE A 389 -32.31 32.18 10.08
CA ILE A 389 -33.46 31.60 9.37
C ILE A 389 -32.98 30.78 8.17
N GLU A 390 -32.02 31.27 7.38
CA GLU A 390 -31.46 30.54 6.24
C GLU A 390 -30.74 29.24 6.69
N GLU A 391 -30.02 29.28 7.81
CA GLU A 391 -29.43 28.08 8.42
C GLU A 391 -30.50 27.06 8.84
N LEU A 392 -31.62 27.52 9.41
CA LEU A 392 -32.75 26.65 9.74
C LEU A 392 -33.44 26.10 8.49
N GLU A 393 -33.67 26.91 7.47
CA GLU A 393 -34.21 26.48 6.17
C GLU A 393 -33.32 25.40 5.53
N GLY A 394 -31.99 25.54 5.63
CA GLY A 394 -31.03 24.54 5.15
C GLY A 394 -31.06 23.25 5.96
N ASN A 395 -31.05 23.32 7.29
CA ASN A 395 -31.04 22.15 8.17
C ASN A 395 -32.35 21.34 8.11
N PHE A 396 -33.48 22.01 7.83
CA PHE A 396 -34.80 21.40 7.78
C PHE A 396 -35.37 21.29 6.35
N ALA A 397 -34.54 21.39 5.32
CA ALA A 397 -34.96 21.36 3.91
C ALA A 397 -35.70 20.08 3.50
N ASP A 398 -35.42 18.95 4.17
CA ASP A 398 -36.07 17.65 3.91
C ASP A 398 -37.49 17.53 4.53
N TYR A 399 -37.97 18.56 5.22
CA TYR A 399 -39.26 18.55 5.94
C TYR A 399 -40.22 19.59 5.35
N ASP A 400 -41.00 19.17 4.34
CA ASP A 400 -41.98 20.02 3.63
C ASP A 400 -42.97 20.75 4.57
N GLU A 401 -43.25 20.18 5.75
CA GLU A 401 -44.17 20.75 6.74
C GLU A 401 -43.60 21.98 7.48
N PHE A 402 -42.28 22.13 7.58
CA PHE A 402 -41.64 23.24 8.31
C PHE A 402 -41.37 24.46 7.43
N ILE A 403 -41.31 24.28 6.10
CA ILE A 403 -41.03 25.35 5.14
C ILE A 403 -42.07 26.50 5.22
N PRO A 404 -43.39 26.23 5.24
CA PRO A 404 -44.39 27.30 5.35
C PRO A 404 -44.31 28.05 6.69
N GLU A 405 -43.98 27.35 7.77
CA GLU A 405 -43.84 27.96 9.10
C GLU A 405 -42.64 28.91 9.14
N LEU A 406 -41.47 28.50 8.62
CA LEU A 406 -40.29 29.36 8.50
C LEU A 406 -40.56 30.60 7.63
N ALA A 407 -41.25 30.43 6.50
CA ALA A 407 -41.63 31.54 5.63
C ALA A 407 -42.56 32.56 6.31
N GLN A 408 -43.55 32.07 7.06
CA GLN A 408 -44.43 32.93 7.86
C GLN A 408 -43.62 33.69 8.93
N ARG A 409 -42.74 32.99 9.66
CA ARG A 409 -41.91 33.61 10.70
C ARG A 409 -40.95 34.65 10.15
N ARG A 410 -40.35 34.43 8.99
CA ARG A 410 -39.54 35.42 8.29
C ARG A 410 -40.32 36.72 8.05
N THR A 411 -41.57 36.59 7.63
CA THR A 411 -42.48 37.73 7.40
C THR A 411 -42.81 38.45 8.72
N ASP A 412 -43.14 37.70 9.77
CA ASP A 412 -43.47 38.25 11.09
C ASP A 412 -42.28 39.02 11.70
N ILE A 413 -41.08 38.44 11.61
CA ILE A 413 -39.82 39.03 12.09
C ILE A 413 -39.52 40.32 11.33
N HIS A 414 -39.65 40.32 10.00
CA HIS A 414 -39.47 41.51 9.19
C HIS A 414 -40.42 42.63 9.63
N SER A 415 -41.70 42.32 9.81
CA SER A 415 -42.70 43.29 10.27
C SER A 415 -42.38 43.87 11.66
N SER A 416 -41.83 43.06 12.56
CA SER A 416 -41.48 43.45 13.93
C SER A 416 -40.28 44.42 13.95
N PHE A 417 -39.23 44.12 13.15
CA PHE A 417 -38.08 45.00 13.00
C PHE A 417 -38.45 46.32 12.29
N GLU A 418 -39.28 46.28 11.24
CA GLU A 418 -39.77 47.50 10.58
C GLU A 418 -40.60 48.38 11.52
N THR A 419 -41.46 47.78 12.35
CA THR A 419 -42.24 48.51 13.35
C THR A 419 -41.34 49.20 14.38
N LYS A 420 -40.32 48.49 14.91
CA LYS A 420 -39.33 49.06 15.85
C LYS A 420 -38.53 50.18 15.19
N LYS A 421 -38.09 49.97 13.94
CA LYS A 421 -37.35 50.96 13.14
C LYS A 421 -38.16 52.24 12.93
N ALA A 422 -39.42 52.12 12.54
CA ALA A 422 -40.33 53.24 12.38
C ALA A 422 -40.51 54.02 13.70
N ALA A 423 -40.69 53.32 14.82
CA ALA A 423 -40.80 53.94 16.14
C ALA A 423 -39.53 54.74 16.53
N LEU A 424 -38.34 54.18 16.28
CA LEU A 424 -37.06 54.86 16.55
C LEU A 424 -36.84 56.06 15.62
N GLN A 425 -37.21 55.95 14.35
CA GLN A 425 -37.16 57.07 13.40
C GLN A 425 -38.10 58.21 13.82
N GLU A 426 -39.31 57.86 14.27
CA GLU A 426 -40.26 58.85 14.78
C GLU A 426 -39.74 59.54 16.04
N GLN A 427 -39.19 58.78 16.99
CA GLN A 427 -38.57 59.33 18.21
C GLN A 427 -37.41 60.27 17.88
N ARG A 428 -36.55 59.89 16.93
CA ARG A 428 -35.44 60.70 16.42
C ARG A 428 -35.95 62.00 15.79
N SER A 429 -36.94 61.91 14.90
CA SER A 429 -37.57 63.08 14.25
C SER A 429 -38.19 64.05 15.25
N ARG A 430 -38.95 63.54 16.24
CA ARG A 430 -39.53 64.34 17.33
C ARG A 430 -38.43 65.06 18.14
N THR A 431 -37.33 64.37 18.44
CA THR A 431 -36.19 64.94 19.18
C THR A 431 -35.53 66.06 18.37
N CYS A 432 -35.21 65.82 17.09
CA CYS A 432 -34.63 66.83 16.21
C CYS A 432 -35.54 68.06 16.05
N ASN A 433 -36.86 67.85 15.90
CA ASN A 433 -37.82 68.95 15.85
C ASN A 433 -37.83 69.78 17.15
N SER A 434 -37.77 69.12 18.31
CA SER A 434 -37.72 69.83 19.60
C SER A 434 -36.45 70.69 19.76
N LEU A 435 -35.30 70.16 19.34
CA LEU A 435 -34.02 70.88 19.33
C LEU A 435 -34.07 72.07 18.38
N PHE A 436 -34.64 71.87 17.19
CA PHE A 436 -34.79 72.92 16.18
C PHE A 436 -35.70 74.05 16.65
N THR A 437 -36.89 73.74 17.18
CA THR A 437 -37.80 74.76 17.74
C THR A 437 -37.16 75.51 18.92
N ALA A 438 -36.38 74.82 19.76
CA ALA A 438 -35.63 75.47 20.84
C ALA A 438 -34.56 76.43 20.28
N ALA A 439 -33.83 76.03 19.24
CA ALA A 439 -32.86 76.88 18.56
C ALA A 439 -33.52 78.12 17.92
N GLU A 440 -34.67 77.97 17.25
CA GLU A 440 -35.40 79.11 16.68
C GLU A 440 -35.82 80.15 17.72
N ARG A 441 -36.23 79.71 18.92
CA ARG A 441 -36.57 80.63 20.02
C ARG A 441 -35.33 81.41 20.50
N ILE A 442 -34.18 80.75 20.61
CA ILE A 442 -32.93 81.39 21.01
C ILE A 442 -32.45 82.37 19.92
N LEU A 443 -32.53 81.98 18.63
CA LEU A 443 -32.19 82.84 17.50
C LEU A 443 -33.02 84.14 17.49
N LYS A 444 -34.34 84.06 17.72
CA LYS A 444 -35.19 85.26 17.86
C LYS A 444 -34.77 86.14 19.05
N GLY A 445 -34.34 85.53 20.15
CA GLY A 445 -33.78 86.24 21.31
C GLY A 445 -32.48 86.98 20.97
N ILE A 446 -31.57 86.32 20.25
CA ILE A 446 -30.32 86.90 19.73
C ILE A 446 -30.63 88.08 18.81
N GLU A 447 -31.53 87.91 17.83
CA GLU A 447 -31.91 88.95 16.88
C GLU A 447 -32.46 90.20 17.58
N ASN A 448 -33.35 90.03 18.57
CA ASN A 448 -33.90 91.15 19.33
C ASN A 448 -32.85 91.87 20.19
N ARG A 449 -31.90 91.12 20.76
CA ARG A 449 -30.83 91.70 21.57
C ARG A 449 -29.82 92.45 20.71
N LEU A 450 -29.54 91.95 19.51
CA LEU A 450 -28.67 92.62 18.54
C LEU A 450 -29.18 94.00 18.11
N LYS A 451 -30.51 94.18 17.99
CA LYS A 451 -31.14 95.49 17.68
C LYS A 451 -30.87 96.58 18.73
N THR A 452 -30.41 96.23 19.94
CA THR A 452 -30.10 97.19 21.01
C THR A 452 -28.66 97.71 20.96
N PHE A 453 -27.77 97.08 20.19
CA PHE A 453 -26.38 97.51 20.04
C PHE A 453 -26.24 98.46 18.86
N SER A 454 -25.35 99.45 18.98
CA SER A 454 -25.21 100.53 17.98
C SER A 454 -23.86 100.53 17.29
N THR A 455 -22.90 99.72 17.76
CA THR A 455 -21.56 99.64 17.19
C THR A 455 -21.20 98.23 16.71
N PRO A 456 -20.47 98.09 15.59
CA PRO A 456 -20.00 96.79 15.12
C PRO A 456 -19.13 96.03 16.15
N THR A 457 -18.44 96.75 17.03
CA THR A 457 -17.60 96.15 18.07
C THR A 457 -18.43 95.48 19.17
N GLU A 458 -19.54 96.09 19.58
CA GLU A 458 -20.49 95.51 20.55
C GLU A 458 -21.19 94.27 19.98
N ILE A 459 -21.61 94.33 18.71
CA ILE A 459 -22.26 93.22 18.00
C ILE A 459 -21.33 92.02 17.87
N ASN A 460 -20.09 92.24 17.43
CA ASN A 460 -19.10 91.17 17.31
C ASN A 460 -18.67 90.62 18.69
N GLY A 461 -18.56 91.46 19.72
CA GLY A 461 -18.26 91.03 21.08
C GLY A 461 -19.35 90.13 21.67
N PHE A 462 -20.62 90.51 21.48
CA PHE A 462 -21.78 89.71 21.87
C PHE A 462 -21.82 88.36 21.12
N LEU A 463 -21.65 88.38 19.79
CA LEU A 463 -21.69 87.15 18.99
C LEU A 463 -20.51 86.20 19.23
N ALA A 464 -19.37 86.72 19.69
CA ALA A 464 -18.19 85.92 19.98
C ALA A 464 -18.29 85.18 21.32
N SER A 465 -18.93 85.78 22.33
CA SER A 465 -18.80 85.35 23.73
C SER A 465 -20.11 85.17 24.51
N ASP A 466 -21.28 85.46 23.93
CA ASP A 466 -22.55 85.29 24.63
C ASP A 466 -23.01 83.82 24.67
N LEU A 467 -23.48 83.41 25.85
CA LEU A 467 -23.97 82.06 26.15
C LEU A 467 -25.10 81.61 25.21
N MET A 468 -25.92 82.53 24.68
CA MET A 468 -26.99 82.19 23.73
C MET A 468 -26.41 81.68 22.40
N VAL A 469 -25.30 82.26 21.94
CA VAL A 469 -24.64 81.86 20.69
C VAL A 469 -23.92 80.53 20.83
N GLU A 470 -23.26 80.31 21.97
CA GLU A 470 -22.69 78.99 22.29
C GLU A 470 -23.77 77.91 22.35
N LYS A 471 -24.93 78.22 22.95
CA LYS A 471 -26.05 77.28 23.02
C LYS A 471 -26.65 76.95 21.65
N ILE A 472 -26.64 77.89 20.70
CA ILE A 472 -27.00 77.61 19.30
C ILE A 472 -25.99 76.67 18.64
N ARG A 473 -24.69 76.88 18.85
CA ARG A 473 -23.65 75.97 18.33
C ARG A 473 -23.78 74.57 18.92
N ASP A 474 -24.07 74.45 20.23
CA ASP A 474 -24.34 73.16 20.90
C ASP A 474 -25.59 72.47 20.34
N LEU A 475 -26.71 73.19 20.16
CA LEU A 475 -27.93 72.63 19.57
C LEU A 475 -27.71 72.17 18.12
N ALA A 476 -26.95 72.90 17.32
CA ALA A 476 -26.57 72.49 15.97
C ALA A 476 -25.71 71.22 16.00
N ALA A 477 -24.71 71.14 16.89
CA ALA A 477 -23.89 69.94 17.07
C ALA A 477 -24.74 68.71 17.48
N ARG A 478 -25.72 68.89 18.38
CA ARG A 478 -26.65 67.82 18.79
C ARG A 478 -27.57 67.34 17.67
N LEU A 479 -27.98 68.24 16.77
CA LEU A 479 -28.75 67.89 15.56
C LEU A 479 -27.91 67.05 14.58
N VAL A 480 -26.63 67.40 14.39
CA VAL A 480 -25.68 66.59 13.61
C VAL A 480 -25.47 65.21 14.26
N GLN A 481 -25.30 65.13 15.58
CA GLN A 481 -25.19 63.85 16.29
C GLN A 481 -26.46 63.00 16.19
N SER A 482 -27.63 63.65 16.17
CA SER A 482 -28.92 63.00 15.91
C SER A 482 -29.15 62.74 14.40
N GLY A 483 -28.15 62.99 13.56
CA GLY A 483 -28.11 62.86 12.09
C GLY A 483 -29.21 63.58 11.32
N ASP A 484 -29.66 64.74 11.80
CA ASP A 484 -30.45 65.71 11.04
C ASP A 484 -29.56 66.92 10.70
N THR A 485 -28.69 66.74 9.70
CA THR A 485 -27.71 67.75 9.26
C THR A 485 -28.39 68.95 8.60
N VAL A 486 -29.50 68.74 7.90
CA VAL A 486 -30.26 69.79 7.22
C VAL A 486 -30.74 70.84 8.22
N LYS A 487 -31.36 70.41 9.34
CA LYS A 487 -31.81 71.35 10.38
C LYS A 487 -30.66 72.03 11.11
N SER A 488 -29.52 71.34 11.27
CA SER A 488 -28.30 71.96 11.81
C SER A 488 -27.82 73.10 10.90
N ASP A 489 -27.69 72.83 9.60
CA ASP A 489 -27.21 73.80 8.62
C ASP A 489 -28.17 74.99 8.52
N GLU A 490 -29.47 74.76 8.62
CA GLU A 490 -30.48 75.83 8.64
C GLU A 490 -30.32 76.75 9.87
N ILE A 491 -30.11 76.19 11.06
CA ILE A 491 -29.87 77.00 12.28
C ILE A 491 -28.58 77.82 12.15
N GLN A 492 -27.50 77.20 11.67
CA GLN A 492 -26.23 77.89 11.46
C GLN A 492 -26.34 78.98 10.39
N GLY A 493 -27.09 78.72 9.32
CA GLY A 493 -27.42 79.69 8.27
C GLY A 493 -28.22 80.87 8.81
N LYS A 494 -29.27 80.62 9.61
CA LYS A 494 -30.06 81.67 10.28
C LYS A 494 -29.19 82.53 11.21
N LEU A 495 -28.29 81.92 12.00
CA LEU A 495 -27.36 82.66 12.84
C LEU A 495 -26.42 83.57 12.02
N LYS A 496 -25.93 83.08 10.87
CA LYS A 496 -25.10 83.87 9.96
C LYS A 496 -25.86 85.03 9.34
N SER A 497 -27.10 84.80 8.90
CA SER A 497 -27.99 85.86 8.39
C SER A 497 -28.25 86.94 9.43
N ILE A 498 -28.60 86.55 10.67
CA ILE A 498 -28.83 87.47 11.78
C ILE A 498 -27.58 88.33 12.06
N ARG A 499 -26.38 87.75 11.95
CA ARG A 499 -25.12 88.51 12.06
C ARG A 499 -24.94 89.52 10.93
N GLU A 500 -25.19 89.12 9.69
CA GLU A 500 -25.04 89.98 8.51
C GLU A 500 -26.04 91.13 8.53
N ASP A 501 -27.28 90.88 8.96
CA ASP A 501 -28.34 91.89 9.08
C ASP A 501 -28.07 92.88 10.22
N ALA A 502 -27.47 92.44 11.34
CA ALA A 502 -27.12 93.33 12.45
C ALA A 502 -25.91 94.24 12.15
N LEU A 503 -25.02 93.83 11.24
CA LEU A 503 -23.83 94.60 10.84
C LEU A 503 -24.08 95.58 9.68
N ARG A 504 -25.26 95.48 9.03
CA ARG A 504 -25.75 96.45 8.05
C ARG A 504 -26.44 97.61 8.75
#